data_AF-A0A969RZ35-F1
#
_entry.id   AF-A0A969RZ35-F1
#
_cell.length_a   1.000
_cell.length_b   1.000
_cell.length_c   1.000
_cell.angle_alpha   90.00
_cell.angle_beta   90.00
_cell.angle_gamma   90.00
#
_symmetry.space_group_name_H-M   'P 1'
#
loop_
_entity.id
_entity.type
_entity.pdbx_description
1 polymer ?
#
loop_
_entity_poly.entity_id
_entity_poly.type
_entity_poly.pdbx_seq_one_letter_code
_entity_poly.pdbx_strand_id
1 'polypeptide(L)' 'MQVKDLTIDELKTLIRETVMEALEALLPDPDEGAIVREDFKRELLEIRKRRETGVRGIPAEEVMQKLGLGGR' A
#
# COMPACT_ATOMS: atom_id res chain seq x y z
N MET A 1 -9.17 -9.50 -25.47
CA MET A 1 -7.90 -9.21 -26.16
C MET A 1 -7.17 -10.54 -26.31
N GLN A 2 -7.02 -11.05 -27.54
CA GLN A 2 -6.21 -12.24 -27.78
C GLN A 2 -4.80 -11.81 -28.16
N VAL A 3 -3.78 -12.62 -27.86
CA VAL A 3 -2.36 -12.29 -28.15
C VAL A 3 -2.15 -11.98 -29.63
N LYS A 4 -2.89 -12.67 -30.51
CA LYS A 4 -2.83 -12.46 -31.97
C LYS A 4 -3.35 -11.09 -32.43
N ASP A 5 -4.07 -10.38 -31.57
CA ASP A 5 -4.64 -9.07 -31.86
C ASP A 5 -3.67 -7.92 -31.50
N LEU A 6 -2.49 -8.24 -30.92
CA LEU A 6 -1.48 -7.26 -30.53
C LEU A 6 -0.67 -6.79 -31.74
N THR A 7 -0.41 -5.50 -31.78
CA THR A 7 0.70 -4.97 -32.56
C THR A 7 2.05 -5.46 -32.00
N ILE A 8 3.10 -5.36 -32.81
CA ILE A 8 4.46 -5.72 -32.39
C ILE A 8 4.89 -4.94 -31.14
N ASP A 9 4.52 -3.67 -31.05
CA ASP A 9 4.93 -2.81 -29.93
C ASP A 9 4.16 -3.16 -28.65
N GLU A 10 2.86 -3.44 -28.75
CA GLU A 10 2.07 -3.91 -27.60
C GLU A 10 2.59 -5.26 -27.08
N LEU A 11 2.97 -6.18 -27.98
CA LEU A 11 3.57 -7.45 -27.58
C LEU A 11 4.92 -7.26 -26.88
N LYS A 12 5.78 -6.35 -27.36
CA LYS A 12 7.06 -6.02 -26.71
C LYS A 12 6.85 -5.40 -25.32
N THR A 13 5.84 -4.54 -25.18
CA THR A 13 5.48 -3.95 -23.89
C THR A 13 5.02 -5.02 -22.92
N LEU A 14 4.10 -5.89 -23.33
CA LEU A 14 3.61 -6.99 -22.50
C LEU A 14 4.75 -7.90 -22.03
N ILE A 15 5.66 -8.29 -22.93
CA ILE A 15 6.83 -9.10 -22.56
C ILE A 15 7.70 -8.37 -21.55
N ARG A 16 7.97 -7.08 -21.75
CA ARG A 16 8.79 -6.27 -20.84
C ARG A 16 8.17 -6.22 -19.44
N GLU A 17 6.87 -5.94 -19.35
CA GLU A 17 6.13 -5.87 -18.09
C GLU A 17 6.16 -7.21 -17.38
N THR A 18 5.83 -8.31 -18.06
CA THR A 18 5.88 -9.66 -17.48
C THR A 18 7.28 -10.03 -16.98
N VAL A 19 8.34 -9.64 -17.70
CA VAL A 19 9.71 -9.88 -17.25
C VAL A 19 10.04 -9.04 -16.02
N MET A 20 9.63 -7.77 -15.97
CA MET A 20 9.85 -6.93 -14.78
C MET A 20 9.12 -7.49 -13.55
N GLU A 21 7.85 -7.89 -13.69
CA GLU A 21 7.09 -8.53 -12.61
C GLU A 21 7.77 -9.82 -12.11
N ALA A 22 8.26 -10.65 -13.02
CA ALA A 22 8.98 -11.86 -12.67
C ALA A 22 10.29 -11.58 -11.93
N LEU A 23 11.01 -10.52 -12.31
CA LEU A 23 12.22 -10.10 -11.62
C LEU A 23 11.92 -9.51 -10.24
N GLU A 24 10.86 -8.72 -10.10
CA GLU A 24 10.41 -8.19 -8.81
C GLU A 24 10.05 -9.31 -7.85
N ALA A 25 9.40 -10.38 -8.34
CA ALA A 25 9.08 -11.55 -7.52
C ALA A 25 10.31 -12.33 -7.02
N LEU A 26 11.48 -12.14 -7.64
CA LEU A 26 12.75 -12.71 -7.17
C LEU A 26 13.44 -11.85 -6.12
N LEU A 27 13.01 -10.59 -5.96
CA LEU A 27 13.55 -9.72 -4.92
C LEU A 27 13.00 -10.16 -3.56
N PRO A 28 13.86 -10.42 -2.57
CA PRO A 28 13.38 -10.76 -1.23
C PRO A 28 12.60 -9.59 -0.65
N ASP A 29 11.53 -9.89 0.08
CA ASP A 29 10.78 -8.88 0.82
C ASP A 29 11.71 -8.29 1.90
N PRO A 30 12.01 -6.97 1.84
CA PRO A 30 12.91 -6.35 2.82
C PRO A 30 12.38 -6.43 4.25
N ASP A 31 11.08 -6.62 4.43
CA ASP A 31 10.41 -6.77 5.72
C ASP A 31 10.21 -8.24 6.12
N GLU A 32 10.73 -9.22 5.35
CA GLU A 32 10.59 -10.63 5.66
C GLU A 32 11.19 -10.96 7.04
N GLY A 33 10.37 -11.53 7.93
CA GLY A 33 10.77 -11.86 9.30
C GLY A 33 10.80 -10.66 10.26
N ALA A 34 10.48 -9.45 9.79
CA ALA A 34 10.33 -8.30 10.68
C ALA A 34 9.10 -8.46 11.59
N ILE A 35 9.21 -7.98 12.82
CA ILE A 35 8.11 -8.00 13.79
C ILE A 35 7.54 -6.59 13.90
N VAL A 36 6.21 -6.50 13.88
CA VAL A 36 5.50 -5.24 14.12
C VAL A 36 5.82 -4.74 15.53
N ARG A 37 6.29 -3.50 15.64
CA ARG A 37 6.54 -2.87 16.94
C ARG A 37 5.27 -2.89 17.80
N GLU A 38 5.42 -3.25 19.07
CA GLU A 38 4.29 -3.45 19.97
C GLU A 38 3.42 -2.19 20.18
N ASP A 39 4.02 -1.00 20.17
CA ASP A 39 3.29 0.26 20.22
C ASP A 39 2.43 0.50 18.97
N PHE A 40 2.99 0.22 17.79
CA PHE A 40 2.26 0.32 16.53
C PHE A 40 1.13 -0.72 16.45
N LYS A 41 1.38 -1.95 16.91
CA LYS A 41 0.35 -2.99 17.01
C LYS A 41 -0.82 -2.56 17.90
N ARG A 42 -0.54 -1.95 19.06
CA ARG A 42 -1.58 -1.41 19.94
C ARG A 42 -2.38 -0.31 19.25
N GLU A 43 -1.73 0.60 18.54
CA GLU A 43 -2.40 1.66 17.78
C GLU A 43 -3.36 1.07 16.72
N LEU A 44 -2.92 0.08 15.96
CA LEU A 44 -3.75 -0.60 14.95
C LEU A 44 -4.97 -1.28 15.57
N LEU A 45 -4.82 -1.90 16.74
CA LEU A 45 -5.94 -2.49 17.49
C LEU A 45 -6.95 -1.43 17.93
N GLU A 46 -6.49 -0.27 18.40
CA GLU A 46 -7.38 0.85 18.78
C GLU A 46 -8.07 1.47 17.56
N ILE A 47 -7.39 1.59 16.42
CA ILE A 47 -8.02 1.99 15.15
C ILE A 47 -9.12 1.01 14.76
N ARG A 48 -8.85 -0.30 14.86
CA ARG A 48 -9.83 -1.34 14.54
C ARG A 48 -11.06 -1.24 15.44
N LYS A 49 -10.89 -1.14 16.75
CA LYS A 49 -12.01 -0.96 17.70
C LYS A 49 -12.87 0.25 17.37
N ARG A 50 -12.25 1.41 17.07
CA ARG A 50 -12.98 2.63 16.67
C ARG A 50 -13.81 2.43 15.39
N ARG A 51 -13.28 1.68 14.42
CA ARG A 51 -14.03 1.38 13.19
C ARG A 51 -15.20 0.44 13.45
N GLU A 52 -15.03 -0.55 14.32
CA GLU A 52 -16.09 -1.48 14.74
C GLU A 52 -17.24 -0.75 15.46
N THR A 53 -16.96 0.36 16.16
CA THR A 53 -17.98 1.23 16.79
C THR A 53 -18.57 2.29 15.84
N GLY A 54 -18.26 2.22 14.54
CA GLY A 54 -18.83 3.11 13.52
C GLY A 54 -18.03 4.40 13.26
N VAL A 55 -16.95 4.64 14.00
CA VAL A 55 -16.08 5.82 13.79
C VAL A 55 -15.05 5.49 12.71
N ARG A 56 -15.29 5.97 11.48
CA ARG A 56 -14.42 5.67 10.33
C ARG A 56 -13.13 6.49 10.27
N GLY A 57 -13.10 7.66 10.91
CA GLY A 57 -11.95 8.56 10.89
C GLY A 57 -12.19 9.81 11.74
N ILE A 58 -11.23 10.72 11.69
CA ILE A 58 -11.30 12.07 12.26
C ILE A 58 -11.22 13.10 11.14
N PRO A 59 -11.78 14.32 11.30
CA PRO A 59 -11.68 15.39 10.31
C PRO A 59 -10.22 15.71 9.95
N ALA A 60 -9.99 16.16 8.70
CA ALA A 60 -8.65 16.50 8.23
C ALA A 60 -8.01 17.58 9.09
N GLU A 61 -8.78 18.56 9.57
CA GLU A 61 -8.35 19.62 10.46
C GLU A 61 -7.84 19.07 11.81
N GLU A 62 -8.51 18.03 12.34
CA GLU A 62 -8.10 17.35 13.57
C GLU A 62 -6.80 16.57 13.36
N VAL A 63 -6.63 15.93 12.19
CA VAL A 63 -5.37 15.27 11.80
C VAL A 63 -4.24 16.30 11.71
N MET A 64 -4.48 17.42 11.06
CA MET A 64 -3.51 18.50 10.88
C MET A 64 -3.05 19.07 12.22
N GLN A 65 -3.96 19.24 13.20
CA GLN A 65 -3.58 19.66 14.55
C GLN A 65 -2.74 18.59 15.27
N LYS A 66 -3.14 17.30 15.21
CA LYS A 66 -2.40 16.19 15.84
C LYS A 66 -0.99 16.00 15.28
N LEU A 67 -0.81 16.27 13.99
CA LEU A 67 0.48 16.17 13.31
C LEU A 67 1.30 17.47 13.40
N GLY A 68 0.79 18.52 14.05
CA GLY A 68 1.47 19.82 14.13
C GLY A 68 1.55 20.57 12.79
N LEU A 69 0.69 20.20 11.82
CA LEU A 69 0.63 20.77 10.47
C LEU A 69 -0.42 21.88 10.34
N GLY A 70 -1.24 22.12 11.38
CA GLY A 70 -2.34 23.08 11.37
C GLY A 70 -1.96 24.57 11.49
N GLY A 71 -0.70 24.92 11.22
CA GLY A 71 -0.21 26.29 11.32
C GLY A 71 -0.06 26.98 9.97
N ARG A 72 -1.11 27.68 9.52
CA ARG A 72 -1.08 28.96 8.79
C ARG A 72 -2.41 29.68 8.97
#